data_AF-A0A9E6CQF3-F1
#
_entry.id   AF-A0A9E6CQF3-F1
#
_cell.length_a   1.000
_cell.length_b   1.000
_cell.length_c   1.000
_cell.angle_alpha   90.00
_cell.angle_beta   90.00
_cell.angle_gamma   90.00
#
_symmetry.space_group_name_H-M   'P 1'
#
loop_
_entity.id
_entity.type
_entity.pdbx_description
1 polymer ?
#
loop_
_entity_poly.entity_id
_entity_poly.type
_entity_poly.pdbx_seq_one_letter_code
_entity_poly.pdbx_strand_id
1 'polypeptide(L)'
;MPNTLSDQSYDVIADHLSVSEEEIRWPYLDTKGHITIGIGFKIDNGDAFAALDLTTEKDGKVVPATDNEKRAAYRRMEEIREEMGGDLNKKANFYDGKTSIFMSPDAIDKKFHNEIQTRTEKIRKEIGDKAWNKLNDTQKAAVIDIDYTNGDGGLKGFPELKKAIIKGDGKAMADQSTFYTNKEKGERHLERLQRNYKSLSGLEPEASDKALAELLEKQAIERQKTEDKKEIAEEAQSPDGALDTSHEPMPKDEADDETAPTETEALTTEEDSDLRKLIGTLTQSVDTVDEALLKDDLTEAELKALMKSEPYRRSSDLRHKQTQNRVKRWFDDHWGAEPARVDATGRIAPEEKPRIPFPLSPERPTEPMTRRPLNAGVHQVAGQVADRARLTTPFEAVKNLQSSLNSHTDVAARPFPPLKEDGVPGPKTSRALTFATKRLGSRGLLSSLLG
;
A
#
# COMPACT_ATOMS: atom_id res chain seq x y z
N MET A 1 -2.05 25.95 -21.69
CA MET A 1 -2.29 25.87 -20.23
C MET A 1 -1.08 25.20 -19.60
N PRO A 2 -0.63 25.60 -18.39
CA PRO A 2 0.46 24.91 -17.73
C PRO A 2 0.11 23.42 -17.62
N ASN A 3 1.04 22.59 -18.07
CA ASN A 3 0.93 21.14 -18.24
C ASN A 3 1.12 20.42 -16.89
N THR A 4 0.56 20.97 -15.81
CA THR A 4 0.69 20.43 -14.45
C THR A 4 -0.33 19.32 -14.21
N LEU A 5 0.00 18.37 -13.32
CA LEU A 5 -1.00 17.44 -12.79
C LEU A 5 -2.10 18.24 -12.09
N SER A 6 -3.35 17.75 -12.16
CA SER A 6 -4.37 18.23 -11.22
C SER A 6 -4.05 17.72 -9.82
N ASP A 7 -4.52 18.44 -8.80
CA ASP A 7 -4.37 18.03 -7.40
C ASP A 7 -4.97 16.64 -7.16
N GLN A 8 -6.12 16.34 -7.79
CA GLN A 8 -6.74 15.02 -7.74
C GLN A 8 -5.83 13.92 -8.31
N SER A 9 -5.22 14.15 -9.49
CA SER A 9 -4.30 13.17 -10.05
C SER A 9 -3.08 13.00 -9.15
N TYR A 10 -2.57 14.09 -8.57
CA TYR A 10 -1.47 14.05 -7.62
C TYR A 10 -1.81 13.17 -6.41
N ASP A 11 -2.95 13.39 -5.76
CA ASP A 11 -3.37 12.63 -4.59
C ASP A 11 -3.49 11.13 -4.91
N VAL A 12 -4.05 10.76 -6.07
CA VAL A 12 -4.13 9.36 -6.50
C VAL A 12 -2.74 8.75 -6.69
N ILE A 13 -1.80 9.50 -7.28
CA ILE A 13 -0.42 9.04 -7.47
C ILE A 13 0.29 8.90 -6.12
N ALA A 14 0.17 9.89 -5.24
CA ALA A 14 0.78 9.90 -3.92
C ALA A 14 0.25 8.76 -3.05
N ASP A 15 -1.07 8.56 -3.01
CA ASP A 15 -1.73 7.46 -2.30
C ASP A 15 -1.23 6.10 -2.83
N HIS A 16 -1.14 5.93 -4.16
CA HIS A 16 -0.69 4.68 -4.78
C HIS A 16 0.76 4.32 -4.45
N LEU A 17 1.65 5.32 -4.44
CA LEU A 17 3.06 5.15 -4.15
C LEU A 17 3.32 4.91 -2.65
N SER A 18 2.61 5.63 -1.77
CA SER A 18 2.79 5.57 -0.31
C SER A 18 2.44 4.20 0.29
N VAL A 19 1.62 3.40 -0.40
CA VAL A 19 1.30 2.01 0.02
C VAL A 19 2.53 1.12 0.03
N SER A 20 3.56 1.43 -0.76
CA SER A 20 4.76 0.58 -0.89
C SER A 20 6.02 1.22 -0.35
N GLU A 21 5.95 2.45 0.15
CA GLU A 21 7.10 3.17 0.69
C GLU A 21 6.81 3.56 2.14
N GLU A 22 7.68 3.14 3.07
CA GLU A 22 7.58 3.56 4.46
C GLU A 22 8.13 4.99 4.61
N GLU A 23 7.46 5.85 5.37
CA GLU A 23 7.93 7.21 5.66
C GLU A 23 9.03 7.18 6.73
N ILE A 24 10.30 7.22 6.31
CA ILE A 24 11.46 7.21 7.22
C ILE A 24 12.02 8.62 7.37
N ARG A 25 11.88 9.22 8.54
CA ARG A 25 12.26 10.63 8.76
C ARG A 25 13.76 10.87 8.93
N TRP A 26 14.54 9.86 9.29
CA TRP A 26 16.00 9.95 9.43
C TRP A 26 16.71 9.34 8.21
N PRO A 27 17.98 9.71 7.95
CA PRO A 27 18.75 9.08 6.88
C PRO A 27 19.04 7.61 7.22
N TYR A 28 18.96 6.73 6.23
CA TYR A 28 19.28 5.31 6.32
C TYR A 28 20.06 4.85 5.09
N LEU A 29 20.62 3.63 5.13
CA LEU A 29 21.19 2.99 3.93
C LEU A 29 20.17 2.00 3.38
N ASP A 30 19.87 2.09 2.09
CA ASP A 30 19.03 1.11 1.40
C ASP A 30 19.77 -0.24 1.21
N THR A 31 19.07 -1.22 0.62
CA THR A 31 19.63 -2.55 0.35
C THR A 31 20.86 -2.55 -0.57
N LYS A 32 21.11 -1.44 -1.29
CA LYS A 32 22.26 -1.23 -2.17
C LYS A 32 23.33 -0.33 -1.53
N GLY A 33 23.13 0.14 -0.30
CA GLY A 33 24.05 1.00 0.42
C GLY A 33 23.99 2.47 0.01
N HIS A 34 22.93 2.88 -0.69
CA HIS A 34 22.71 4.30 -0.97
C HIS A 34 22.10 4.98 0.25
N ILE A 35 22.53 6.22 0.52
CA ILE A 35 21.94 7.04 1.56
C ILE A 35 20.56 7.48 1.08
N THR A 36 19.54 7.18 1.87
CA THR A 36 18.13 7.38 1.54
C THR A 36 17.42 8.03 2.72
N ILE A 37 16.38 8.83 2.47
CA ILE A 37 15.56 9.48 3.51
C ILE A 37 14.14 9.71 2.99
N GLY A 38 13.18 9.91 3.89
CA GLY A 38 11.77 10.09 3.57
C GLY A 38 11.16 8.78 3.09
N ILE A 39 10.42 8.85 2.00
CA ILE A 39 9.71 7.72 1.36
C ILE A 39 10.57 7.07 0.27
N GLY A 40 11.86 6.85 0.53
CA GLY A 40 12.77 6.25 -0.45
C GLY A 40 13.56 7.24 -1.33
N PHE A 41 13.75 8.50 -0.88
CA PHE A 41 14.55 9.46 -1.64
C PHE A 41 16.05 9.13 -1.59
N LYS A 42 16.56 8.49 -2.64
CA LYS A 42 18.00 8.25 -2.83
C LYS A 42 18.75 9.59 -2.95
N ILE A 43 19.85 9.72 -2.21
CA ILE A 43 20.69 10.92 -2.18
C ILE A 43 22.08 10.61 -2.73
N ASP A 44 22.44 11.27 -3.83
CA ASP A 44 23.65 10.93 -4.58
C ASP A 44 24.95 11.39 -3.91
N ASN A 45 24.93 12.55 -3.24
CA ASN A 45 26.13 13.14 -2.65
C ASN A 45 25.79 14.08 -1.48
N GLY A 46 26.83 14.52 -0.76
CA GLY A 46 26.69 15.39 0.42
C GLY A 46 26.11 16.77 0.12
N ASP A 47 26.29 17.32 -1.09
CA ASP A 47 25.70 18.60 -1.46
C ASP A 47 24.20 18.46 -1.75
N ALA A 48 23.79 17.38 -2.44
CA ALA A 48 22.38 17.03 -2.60
C ALA A 48 21.70 16.80 -1.24
N PHE A 49 22.39 16.18 -0.28
CA PHE A 49 21.90 16.02 1.08
C PHE A 49 21.77 17.36 1.82
N ALA A 50 22.76 18.25 1.70
CA ALA A 50 22.73 19.57 2.33
C ALA A 50 21.62 20.49 1.78
N ALA A 51 21.23 20.32 0.52
CA ALA A 51 20.15 21.07 -0.12
C ALA A 51 18.74 20.67 0.36
N LEU A 52 18.60 19.55 1.06
CA LEU A 52 17.31 19.11 1.61
C LEU A 52 16.84 20.03 2.74
N ASP A 53 15.51 20.14 2.89
CA ASP A 53 14.89 20.81 4.03
C ASP A 53 14.90 19.87 5.25
N LEU A 54 16.02 19.91 5.98
CA LEU A 54 16.28 19.04 7.13
C LEU A 54 16.28 19.84 8.42
N THR A 55 15.82 19.18 9.48
CA THR A 55 15.75 19.71 10.84
C THR A 55 16.60 18.88 11.79
N THR A 56 16.94 19.47 12.94
CA THR A 56 17.61 18.80 14.06
C THR A 56 16.95 19.20 15.36
N GLU A 57 17.08 18.37 16.39
CA GLU A 57 16.66 18.73 17.74
C GLU A 57 17.83 19.37 18.51
N LYS A 58 17.58 20.53 19.12
CA LYS A 58 18.51 21.23 20.03
C LYS A 58 17.73 21.72 21.24
N ASP A 59 18.17 21.37 22.44
CA ASP A 59 17.54 21.77 23.71
C ASP A 59 16.02 21.48 23.74
N GLY A 60 15.61 20.31 23.23
CA GLY A 60 14.20 19.89 23.17
C GLY A 60 13.35 20.62 22.11
N LYS A 61 13.98 21.37 21.19
CA LYS A 61 13.29 22.11 20.13
C LYS A 61 13.76 21.65 18.75
N VAL A 62 12.80 21.45 17.86
CA VAL A 62 13.07 21.18 16.44
C VAL A 62 13.40 22.50 15.74
N VAL A 63 14.59 22.59 15.16
CA VAL A 63 15.07 23.76 14.43
C VAL A 63 15.63 23.36 13.06
N PRO A 64 15.65 24.26 12.05
CA PRO A 64 16.32 23.99 10.79
C PRO A 64 17.80 23.63 11.01
N ALA A 65 18.27 22.58 10.35
CA ALA A 65 19.66 22.17 10.40
C ALA A 65 20.51 23.09 9.52
N THR A 66 21.71 23.43 9.99
CA THR A 66 22.70 24.16 9.20
C THR A 66 23.35 23.25 8.15
N ASP A 67 23.86 23.81 7.06
CA ASP A 67 24.55 23.04 6.02
C ASP A 67 25.71 22.19 6.56
N ASN A 68 26.44 22.70 7.56
CA ASN A 68 27.53 21.96 8.19
C ASN A 68 27.03 20.73 8.96
N GLU A 69 25.90 20.84 9.65
CA GLU A 69 25.27 19.71 10.35
C GLU A 69 24.76 18.67 9.37
N LYS A 70 24.13 19.10 8.26
CA LYS A 70 23.67 18.19 7.21
C LYS A 70 24.85 17.44 6.57
N ARG A 71 25.94 18.14 6.23
CA ARG A 71 27.16 17.50 5.69
C ARG A 71 27.85 16.57 6.70
N ALA A 72 27.80 16.90 7.99
CA ALA A 72 28.32 16.02 9.04
C ALA A 72 27.48 14.75 9.18
N ALA A 73 26.15 14.86 9.13
CA ALA A 73 25.27 13.71 9.12
C ALA A 73 25.48 12.82 7.88
N TYR A 74 25.64 13.42 6.69
CA TYR A 74 25.98 12.66 5.48
C TYR A 74 27.28 11.86 5.64
N ARG A 75 28.37 12.51 6.08
CA ARG A 75 29.64 11.82 6.35
C ARG A 75 29.48 10.69 7.37
N ARG A 76 28.69 10.91 8.43
CA ARG A 76 28.42 9.86 9.42
C ARG A 76 27.73 8.65 8.79
N MET A 77 26.80 8.86 7.86
CA MET A 77 26.17 7.76 7.14
C MET A 77 27.14 7.01 6.22
N GLU A 78 28.10 7.72 5.61
CA GLU A 78 29.18 7.07 4.85
C GLU A 78 30.10 6.24 5.75
N GLU A 79 30.49 6.75 6.92
CA GLU A 79 31.25 5.99 7.92
C GLU A 79 30.50 4.73 8.36
N ILE A 80 29.20 4.82 8.63
CA ILE A 80 28.36 3.66 8.98
C ILE A 80 28.36 2.64 7.83
N ARG A 81 28.27 3.09 6.58
CA ARG A 81 28.34 2.21 5.41
C ARG A 81 29.68 1.47 5.34
N GLU A 82 30.80 2.13 5.65
CA GLU A 82 32.13 1.53 5.72
C GLU A 82 32.26 0.54 6.88
N GLU A 83 31.79 0.93 8.09
CA GLU A 83 31.76 0.08 9.30
C GLU A 83 31.00 -1.24 9.07
N MET A 84 29.96 -1.21 8.24
CA MET A 84 29.12 -2.38 7.96
C MET A 84 29.75 -3.39 7.00
N GLY A 85 30.84 -3.06 6.31
CA GLY A 85 31.63 -4.02 5.53
C GLY A 85 30.84 -4.82 4.47
N GLY A 86 29.70 -4.30 4.00
CA GLY A 86 28.82 -4.96 3.03
C GLY A 86 27.53 -5.59 3.60
N ASP A 87 27.35 -5.69 4.92
CA ASP A 87 26.09 -6.14 5.54
C ASP A 87 25.02 -5.03 5.56
N LEU A 88 24.60 -4.58 4.37
CA LEU A 88 23.72 -3.43 4.17
C LEU A 88 22.23 -3.72 4.40
N ASN A 89 21.87 -4.97 4.71
CA ASN A 89 20.48 -5.40 4.87
C ASN A 89 19.92 -5.10 6.27
N LYS A 90 20.13 -3.88 6.77
CA LYS A 90 19.55 -3.41 8.04
C LYS A 90 18.23 -2.70 7.76
N LYS A 91 17.25 -2.93 8.64
CA LYS A 91 15.97 -2.20 8.62
C LYS A 91 16.20 -0.71 8.93
N ALA A 92 15.34 0.16 8.41
CA ALA A 92 15.45 1.61 8.60
C ALA A 92 15.59 2.04 10.08
N ASN A 93 14.86 1.39 11.01
CA ASN A 93 14.92 1.69 12.45
C ASN A 93 16.29 1.45 13.08
N PHE A 94 17.19 0.67 12.45
CA PHE A 94 18.56 0.54 12.91
C PHE A 94 19.32 1.88 12.86
N TYR A 95 18.94 2.74 11.91
CA TYR A 95 19.58 4.03 11.67
C TYR A 95 18.99 5.16 12.52
N ASP A 96 17.91 4.88 13.26
CA ASP A 96 17.33 5.85 14.19
C ASP A 96 18.36 6.22 15.26
N GLY A 97 18.49 7.51 15.53
CA GLY A 97 19.48 8.07 16.45
C GLY A 97 20.95 8.00 15.99
N LYS A 98 21.25 7.50 14.78
CA LYS A 98 22.64 7.54 14.24
C LYS A 98 23.09 8.94 13.83
N THR A 99 22.12 9.80 13.52
CA THR A 99 22.31 11.24 13.33
C THR A 99 21.19 11.97 14.06
N SER A 100 21.40 13.24 14.41
CA SER A 100 20.34 14.09 14.97
C SER A 100 19.47 14.75 13.88
N ILE A 101 19.75 14.45 12.61
CA ILE A 101 19.14 15.11 11.46
C ILE A 101 17.97 14.28 10.95
N PHE A 102 16.84 14.94 10.72
CA PHE A 102 15.64 14.30 10.18
C PHE A 102 14.87 15.28 9.29
N MET A 103 14.10 14.72 8.35
CA MET A 103 13.16 15.45 7.52
C MET A 103 11.82 15.59 8.24
N SER A 104 11.22 16.78 8.20
CA SER A 104 9.87 16.99 8.71
C SER A 104 8.84 16.38 7.75
N PRO A 105 7.63 16.02 8.23
CA PRO A 105 6.56 15.52 7.35
C PRO A 105 6.28 16.47 6.18
N ASP A 106 6.18 17.78 6.45
CA ASP A 106 5.96 18.80 5.40
C ASP A 106 7.08 18.82 4.34
N ALA A 107 8.33 18.63 4.77
CA ALA A 107 9.46 18.56 3.85
C ALA A 107 9.46 17.27 3.02
N ILE A 108 9.04 16.14 3.61
CA ILE A 108 8.84 14.88 2.89
C ILE A 108 7.75 15.05 1.83
N ASP A 109 6.58 15.56 2.22
CA ASP A 109 5.43 15.76 1.32
C ASP A 109 5.80 16.71 0.18
N LYS A 110 6.47 17.83 0.48
CA LYS A 110 6.94 18.78 -0.53
C LYS A 110 7.96 18.15 -1.48
N LYS A 111 8.93 17.39 -0.97
CA LYS A 111 9.91 16.71 -1.83
C LYS A 111 9.23 15.65 -2.68
N PHE A 112 8.29 14.90 -2.12
CA PHE A 112 7.53 13.90 -2.86
C PHE A 112 6.74 14.51 -4.01
N HIS A 113 6.11 15.66 -3.76
CA HIS A 113 5.40 16.40 -4.78
C HIS A 113 6.30 16.73 -5.98
N ASN A 114 7.48 17.25 -5.68
CA ASN A 114 8.46 17.58 -6.71
C ASN A 114 8.97 16.33 -7.47
N GLU A 115 9.15 15.20 -6.80
CA GLU A 115 9.55 13.93 -7.44
C GLU A 115 8.46 13.45 -8.42
N ILE A 116 7.19 13.43 -7.99
CA ILE A 116 6.05 13.05 -8.84
C ILE A 116 5.96 13.97 -10.05
N GLN A 117 6.09 15.30 -9.86
CA GLN A 117 6.07 16.25 -10.95
C GLN A 117 7.22 16.03 -11.93
N THR A 118 8.45 15.91 -11.42
CA THR A 118 9.66 15.70 -12.25
C THR A 118 9.55 14.43 -13.08
N ARG A 119 9.08 13.34 -12.48
CA ARG A 119 8.85 12.06 -13.18
C ARG A 119 7.74 12.17 -14.19
N THR A 120 6.66 12.87 -13.88
CA THR A 120 5.58 13.13 -14.82
C THR A 120 6.10 13.86 -16.06
N GLU A 121 6.89 14.93 -15.88
CA GLU A 121 7.48 15.68 -16.99
C GLU A 121 8.43 14.81 -17.83
N LYS A 122 9.26 13.98 -17.18
CA LYS A 122 10.13 13.01 -17.85
C LYS A 122 9.32 12.01 -18.67
N ILE A 123 8.33 11.35 -18.08
CA ILE A 123 7.49 10.35 -18.75
C ILE A 123 6.79 10.99 -19.94
N ARG A 124 6.20 12.18 -19.78
CA ARG A 124 5.54 12.93 -20.87
C ARG A 124 6.48 13.21 -22.03
N LYS A 125 7.75 13.53 -21.78
CA LYS A 125 8.77 13.67 -22.85
C LYS A 125 9.04 12.34 -23.57
N GLU A 126 8.97 11.22 -22.87
CA GLU A 126 9.23 9.89 -23.45
C GLU A 126 8.08 9.32 -24.29
N ILE A 127 6.82 9.47 -23.83
CA ILE A 127 5.65 8.89 -24.50
C ILE A 127 4.80 9.91 -25.27
N GLY A 128 5.05 11.21 -25.06
CA GLY A 128 4.28 12.32 -25.61
C GLY A 128 3.02 12.67 -24.80
N ASP A 129 2.69 13.96 -24.75
CA ASP A 129 1.52 14.51 -24.03
C ASP A 129 0.19 13.86 -24.44
N LYS A 130 0.03 13.55 -25.73
CA LYS A 130 -1.19 12.92 -26.24
C LYS A 130 -1.40 11.52 -25.66
N ALA A 131 -0.34 10.76 -25.44
CA ALA A 131 -0.43 9.44 -24.83
C ALA A 131 -0.69 9.56 -23.33
N TRP A 132 0.04 10.45 -22.65
CA TRP A 132 -0.14 10.72 -21.22
C TRP A 132 -1.58 11.12 -20.88
N ASN A 133 -2.16 12.05 -21.64
CA ASN A 133 -3.50 12.56 -21.37
C ASN A 133 -4.63 11.56 -21.65
N LYS A 134 -4.35 10.43 -22.32
CA LYS A 134 -5.31 9.33 -22.47
C LYS A 134 -5.39 8.42 -21.24
N LEU A 135 -4.35 8.44 -20.41
CA LEU A 135 -4.33 7.63 -19.19
C LEU A 135 -5.30 8.20 -18.18
N ASN A 136 -6.07 7.33 -17.52
CA ASN A 136 -6.80 7.70 -16.32
C ASN A 136 -5.83 7.85 -15.13
N ASP A 137 -6.31 8.38 -14.01
CA ASP A 137 -5.43 8.71 -12.88
C ASP A 137 -4.79 7.48 -12.22
N THR A 138 -5.50 6.36 -12.16
CA THR A 138 -4.92 5.09 -11.66
C THR A 138 -3.83 4.55 -12.58
N GLN A 139 -3.99 4.70 -13.90
CA GLN A 139 -2.97 4.33 -14.87
C GLN A 139 -1.73 5.23 -14.77
N LYS A 140 -1.92 6.55 -14.63
CA LYS A 140 -0.81 7.49 -14.40
C LYS A 140 -0.04 7.12 -13.14
N ALA A 141 -0.74 6.80 -12.05
CA ALA A 141 -0.14 6.36 -10.80
C ALA A 141 0.73 5.11 -10.97
N ALA A 142 0.22 4.08 -11.65
CA ALA A 142 1.00 2.86 -11.91
C ALA A 142 2.21 3.10 -12.82
N VAL A 143 2.09 3.92 -13.86
CA VAL A 143 3.24 4.28 -14.73
C VAL A 143 4.32 5.02 -13.94
N ILE A 144 3.92 5.95 -13.06
CA ILE A 144 4.86 6.65 -12.18
C ILE A 144 5.49 5.70 -11.17
N ASP A 145 4.74 4.77 -10.56
CA ASP A 145 5.27 3.76 -9.63
C ASP A 145 6.33 2.87 -10.28
N ILE A 146 6.12 2.47 -11.53
CA ILE A 146 7.12 1.72 -12.31
C ILE A 146 8.37 2.57 -12.56
N ASP A 147 8.24 3.84 -12.97
CA ASP A 147 9.40 4.73 -13.15
C ASP A 147 10.12 5.01 -11.82
N TYR A 148 9.37 5.17 -10.73
CA TYR A 148 9.84 5.41 -9.38
C TYR A 148 10.69 4.25 -8.87
N THR A 149 10.13 3.04 -8.89
CA THR A 149 10.76 1.83 -8.35
C THR A 149 12.04 1.43 -9.10
N ASN A 150 12.11 1.72 -10.40
CA ASN A 150 13.28 1.38 -11.23
C ASN A 150 14.37 2.47 -11.24
N GLY A 151 14.20 3.55 -10.46
CA GLY A 151 15.20 4.61 -10.26
C GLY A 151 15.62 5.27 -11.57
N ASP A 152 16.94 5.43 -11.77
CA ASP A 152 17.54 6.13 -12.92
C ASP A 152 17.22 5.46 -14.27
N GLY A 153 16.90 4.16 -14.26
CA GLY A 153 16.46 3.42 -15.43
C GLY A 153 15.04 3.78 -15.87
N GLY A 154 14.15 4.12 -14.94
CA GLY A 154 12.78 4.52 -15.21
C GLY A 154 12.06 3.67 -16.27
N LEU A 155 11.28 4.32 -17.14
CA LEU A 155 10.66 3.67 -18.31
C LEU A 155 11.64 3.32 -19.45
N LYS A 156 12.92 3.72 -19.38
CA LYS A 156 13.91 3.38 -20.43
C LYS A 156 14.07 1.87 -20.58
N GLY A 157 13.99 1.13 -19.47
CA GLY A 157 14.03 -0.33 -19.45
C GLY A 157 12.77 -1.04 -19.97
N PHE A 158 11.71 -0.29 -20.28
CA PHE A 158 10.39 -0.84 -20.63
C PHE A 158 9.88 -0.34 -21.99
N PRO A 159 10.58 -0.66 -23.10
CA PRO A 159 10.20 -0.17 -24.44
C PRO A 159 8.81 -0.66 -24.87
N GLU A 160 8.44 -1.90 -24.53
CA GLU A 160 7.13 -2.45 -24.88
C GLU A 160 6.00 -1.83 -24.04
N LEU A 161 6.24 -1.54 -22.76
CA LEU A 161 5.30 -0.77 -21.94
C LEU A 161 5.05 0.62 -22.54
N LYS A 162 6.10 1.33 -22.97
CA LYS A 162 5.96 2.62 -23.64
C LYS A 162 5.13 2.53 -24.91
N LYS A 163 5.37 1.52 -25.74
CA LYS A 163 4.54 1.27 -26.94
C LYS A 163 3.08 1.01 -26.57
N ALA A 164 2.82 0.23 -25.52
CA ALA A 164 1.47 -0.04 -25.05
C ALA A 164 0.76 1.24 -24.53
N ILE A 165 1.48 2.08 -23.77
CA ILE A 165 0.98 3.38 -23.30
C ILE A 165 0.62 4.29 -24.48
N ILE A 166 1.50 4.40 -25.48
CA ILE A 166 1.25 5.22 -26.68
C ILE A 166 0.01 4.75 -27.44
N LYS A 167 -0.19 3.43 -27.52
CA LYS A 167 -1.37 2.82 -28.14
C LYS A 167 -2.63 2.96 -27.28
N GLY A 168 -2.50 3.12 -25.96
CA GLY A 168 -3.62 3.10 -25.01
C GLY A 168 -4.16 1.69 -24.77
N ASP A 169 -3.31 0.67 -24.88
CA ASP A 169 -3.69 -0.73 -24.70
C ASP A 169 -3.53 -1.15 -23.23
N GLY A 170 -4.62 -1.09 -22.46
CA GLY A 170 -4.63 -1.38 -21.02
C GLY A 170 -4.05 -2.75 -20.67
N LYS A 171 -4.43 -3.78 -21.43
CA LYS A 171 -3.94 -5.13 -21.19
C LYS A 171 -2.44 -5.23 -21.51
N ALA A 172 -2.00 -4.72 -22.64
CA ALA A 172 -0.57 -4.75 -22.98
C ALA A 172 0.27 -3.91 -21.98
N MET A 173 -0.27 -2.81 -21.44
CA MET A 173 0.41 -2.06 -20.38
C MET A 173 0.59 -2.92 -19.12
N ALA A 174 -0.46 -3.62 -18.70
CA ALA A 174 -0.40 -4.50 -17.54
C ALA A 174 0.56 -5.69 -17.75
N ASP A 175 0.53 -6.34 -18.92
CA ASP A 175 1.43 -7.45 -19.23
C ASP A 175 2.91 -7.03 -19.17
N GLN A 176 3.21 -5.80 -19.60
CA GLN A 176 4.56 -5.23 -19.65
C GLN A 176 4.98 -4.48 -18.37
N SER A 177 4.12 -4.41 -17.35
CA SER A 177 4.43 -3.77 -16.07
C SER A 177 5.08 -4.69 -15.05
N THR A 178 5.28 -5.96 -15.41
CA THR A 178 5.92 -6.95 -14.55
C THR A 178 7.43 -6.72 -14.49
N PHE A 179 7.97 -6.52 -13.29
CA PHE A 179 9.42 -6.37 -13.09
C PHE A 179 9.92 -7.19 -11.90
N TYR A 180 11.24 -7.26 -11.76
CA TYR A 180 11.93 -7.97 -10.68
C TYR A 180 12.48 -6.95 -9.69
N THR A 181 12.27 -7.21 -8.40
CA THR A 181 12.92 -6.46 -7.33
C THR A 181 14.39 -6.91 -7.21
N ASN A 182 14.62 -8.22 -7.35
CA ASN A 182 15.95 -8.79 -7.50
C ASN A 182 15.95 -9.77 -8.68
N LYS A 183 16.56 -9.35 -9.80
CA LYS A 183 16.57 -10.16 -11.02
C LYS A 183 17.39 -11.44 -10.86
N GLU A 184 18.48 -11.39 -10.10
CA GLU A 184 19.38 -12.53 -9.88
C GLU A 184 18.72 -13.61 -9.02
N LYS A 185 17.97 -13.19 -8.00
CA LYS A 185 17.22 -14.12 -7.12
C LYS A 185 15.82 -14.44 -7.62
N GLY A 186 15.38 -13.83 -8.72
CA GLY A 186 14.01 -13.96 -9.21
C GLY A 186 12.94 -13.32 -8.30
N GLU A 187 13.33 -12.53 -7.30
CA GLU A 187 12.40 -11.95 -6.32
C GLU A 187 11.59 -10.80 -6.94
N ARG A 188 10.31 -10.75 -6.56
CA ARG A 188 9.34 -9.75 -7.01
C ARG A 188 8.55 -9.23 -5.82
N HIS A 189 8.26 -7.93 -5.82
CA HIS A 189 7.30 -7.34 -4.90
C HIS A 189 5.87 -7.59 -5.41
N LEU A 190 5.31 -8.77 -5.11
CA LEU A 190 4.04 -9.24 -5.69
C LEU A 190 2.88 -8.26 -5.48
N GLU A 191 2.74 -7.69 -4.29
CA GLU A 191 1.67 -6.72 -3.99
C GLU A 191 1.74 -5.47 -4.88
N ARG A 192 2.95 -4.93 -5.10
CA ARG A 192 3.17 -3.79 -6.00
C ARG A 192 2.87 -4.18 -7.45
N LEU A 193 3.24 -5.39 -7.88
CA LEU A 193 2.90 -5.89 -9.21
C LEU A 193 1.39 -6.04 -9.40
N GLN A 194 0.67 -6.63 -8.43
CA GLN A 194 -0.78 -6.74 -8.43
C GLN A 194 -1.45 -5.38 -8.54
N ARG A 195 -1.03 -4.42 -7.71
CA ARG A 195 -1.56 -3.05 -7.73
C ARG A 195 -1.34 -2.36 -9.07
N ASN A 196 -0.12 -2.45 -9.63
CA ASN A 196 0.19 -1.86 -10.94
C ASN A 196 -0.55 -2.55 -12.09
N TYR A 197 -0.64 -3.88 -12.06
CA TYR A 197 -1.34 -4.66 -13.06
C TYR A 197 -2.83 -4.31 -13.08
N LYS A 198 -3.47 -4.23 -11.92
CA LYS A 198 -4.86 -3.81 -11.76
C LYS A 198 -5.09 -2.41 -12.32
N SER A 199 -4.30 -1.44 -11.89
CA SER A 199 -4.41 -0.05 -12.33
C SER A 199 -4.20 0.13 -13.83
N LEU A 200 -3.31 -0.65 -14.45
CA LEU A 200 -3.03 -0.55 -15.89
C LEU A 200 -4.07 -1.27 -16.76
N SER A 201 -4.49 -2.46 -16.34
CA SER A 201 -5.40 -3.32 -17.09
C SER A 201 -6.83 -2.77 -17.14
N GLY A 202 -7.25 -2.06 -16.08
CA GLY A 202 -8.64 -1.65 -15.90
C GLY A 202 -9.59 -2.82 -15.63
N LEU A 203 -9.06 -3.99 -15.29
CA LEU A 203 -9.83 -5.16 -14.90
C LEU A 203 -10.34 -5.03 -13.46
N GLU A 204 -11.45 -5.72 -13.18
CA GLU A 204 -11.91 -5.94 -11.81
C GLU A 204 -10.84 -6.68 -10.98
N PRO A 205 -10.77 -6.49 -9.66
CA PRO A 205 -9.71 -7.03 -8.81
C PRO A 205 -9.46 -8.53 -9.00
N GLU A 206 -10.50 -9.36 -8.92
CA GLU A 206 -10.38 -10.82 -9.04
C GLU A 206 -9.87 -11.25 -10.43
N ALA A 207 -10.33 -10.57 -11.49
CA ALA A 207 -9.89 -10.84 -12.86
C ALA A 207 -8.44 -10.39 -13.08
N SER A 208 -8.05 -9.26 -12.50
CA SER A 208 -6.68 -8.76 -12.51
C SER A 208 -5.73 -9.73 -11.81
N ASP A 209 -6.08 -10.20 -10.61
CA ASP A 209 -5.23 -11.09 -9.82
C ASP A 209 -5.03 -12.43 -10.53
N LYS A 210 -6.10 -13.01 -11.07
CA LYS A 210 -6.05 -14.21 -11.89
C LYS A 210 -5.15 -14.03 -13.12
N ALA A 211 -5.36 -12.95 -13.87
CA ALA A 211 -4.59 -12.70 -15.10
C ALA A 211 -3.10 -12.46 -14.81
N LEU A 212 -2.76 -11.81 -13.71
CA LEU A 212 -1.38 -11.65 -13.28
C LEU A 212 -0.75 -13.00 -12.88
N ALA A 213 -1.48 -13.85 -12.14
CA ALA A 213 -0.99 -15.18 -11.78
C ALA A 213 -0.67 -16.03 -13.02
N GLU A 214 -1.60 -16.09 -13.98
CA GLU A 214 -1.40 -16.80 -15.26
C GLU A 214 -0.20 -16.24 -16.05
N LEU A 215 -0.03 -14.91 -16.05
CA LEU A 215 1.12 -14.27 -16.71
C LEU A 215 2.44 -14.64 -16.04
N LEU A 216 2.50 -14.61 -14.71
CA LEU A 216 3.72 -14.95 -13.96
C LEU A 216 4.09 -16.43 -14.12
N GLU A 217 3.10 -17.33 -14.13
CA GLU A 217 3.30 -18.75 -14.43
C GLU A 217 3.86 -18.95 -15.83
N LYS A 218 3.26 -18.28 -16.84
CA LYS A 218 3.77 -18.33 -18.22
C LYS A 218 5.21 -17.85 -18.32
N GLN A 219 5.55 -16.75 -17.66
CA GLN A 219 6.92 -16.21 -17.63
C GLN A 219 7.90 -17.16 -16.92
N ALA A 220 7.47 -17.89 -15.89
CA ALA A 220 8.28 -18.89 -15.22
C ALA A 220 8.57 -20.10 -16.15
N ILE A 221 7.54 -20.60 -16.85
CA ILE A 221 7.69 -21.70 -17.82
C ILE A 221 8.64 -21.30 -18.97
N GLU A 222 8.52 -20.08 -19.50
CA GLU A 222 9.39 -19.59 -20.57
C GLU A 222 10.86 -19.47 -20.13
N ARG A 223 11.09 -19.12 -18.85
CA ARG A 223 12.44 -19.07 -18.27
C ARG A 223 13.05 -20.44 -18.11
N GLN A 224 12.31 -21.39 -17.53
CA GLN A 224 12.77 -22.77 -17.38
C GLN A 224 13.16 -23.36 -18.75
N LYS A 225 12.32 -23.17 -19.78
CA LYS A 225 12.64 -23.59 -21.16
C LYS A 225 13.92 -22.96 -21.72
N THR A 226 14.28 -21.76 -21.26
CA THR A 226 15.50 -21.06 -21.71
C THR A 226 16.73 -21.57 -20.95
N GLU A 227 16.57 -21.87 -19.66
CA GLU A 227 17.59 -22.48 -18.81
C GLU A 227 17.91 -23.91 -19.24
N ASP A 228 16.90 -24.75 -19.48
CA ASP A 228 17.07 -26.11 -19.99
C ASP A 228 17.84 -26.12 -21.33
N LYS A 229 17.53 -25.18 -22.23
CA LYS A 229 18.25 -25.03 -23.50
C LYS A 229 19.70 -24.62 -23.31
N LYS A 230 19.99 -23.83 -22.28
CA LYS A 230 21.35 -23.39 -21.96
C LYS A 230 22.16 -24.54 -21.37
N GLU A 231 21.57 -25.33 -20.46
CA GLU A 231 22.19 -26.51 -19.87
C GLU A 231 22.49 -27.57 -20.93
N ILE A 232 21.54 -27.89 -21.82
CA ILE A 232 21.77 -28.81 -22.95
C ILE A 232 22.89 -28.30 -23.86
N ALA A 233 22.98 -26.99 -24.09
CA ALA A 233 24.04 -26.40 -24.91
C ALA A 233 25.42 -26.43 -24.23
N GLU A 234 25.48 -26.33 -22.89
CA GLU A 234 26.71 -26.44 -22.10
C GLU A 234 27.16 -27.91 -21.97
N GLU A 235 26.24 -28.86 -21.78
CA GLU A 235 26.53 -30.30 -21.73
C GLU A 235 27.05 -30.83 -23.08
N ALA A 236 26.45 -30.38 -24.19
CA ALA A 236 26.92 -30.71 -25.54
C ALA A 236 28.33 -30.16 -25.88
N GLN A 237 28.89 -29.27 -25.06
CA GLN A 237 30.22 -28.69 -25.23
C GLN A 237 31.28 -29.28 -24.28
N SER A 238 30.92 -30.20 -23.36
CA SER A 238 31.90 -30.93 -22.53
C SER A 238 32.50 -32.13 -23.29
N PRO A 239 33.81 -32.14 -23.62
CA PRO A 239 34.39 -33.15 -24.52
C PRO A 239 34.71 -34.52 -23.89
N ASP A 240 34.56 -34.72 -22.58
CA ASP A 240 34.99 -35.94 -21.90
C ASP A 240 33.93 -36.42 -20.91
N GLY A 241 33.32 -37.58 -21.19
CA GLY A 241 32.36 -38.19 -20.29
C GLY A 241 31.96 -39.60 -20.73
N ALA A 242 32.79 -40.58 -20.40
CA ALA A 242 32.50 -42.00 -20.58
C ALA A 242 31.24 -42.40 -19.79
N LEU A 243 30.29 -43.05 -20.48
CA LEU A 243 29.07 -43.60 -19.88
C LEU A 243 29.40 -44.67 -18.82
N ASP A 244 29.04 -44.41 -17.56
CA ASP A 244 28.86 -45.44 -16.53
C ASP A 244 27.35 -45.71 -16.39
N THR A 245 26.91 -46.89 -16.83
CA THR A 245 25.50 -47.32 -16.83
C THR A 245 25.28 -48.30 -15.69
N SER A 246 24.95 -47.80 -14.50
CA SER A 246 24.34 -48.61 -13.45
C SER A 246 23.27 -47.81 -12.68
N HIS A 247 22.00 -48.12 -12.96
CA HIS A 247 20.89 -47.66 -12.13
C HIS A 247 19.89 -48.80 -11.91
N GLU A 248 19.74 -49.16 -10.63
CA GLU A 248 18.78 -50.13 -10.11
C GLU A 248 17.38 -49.49 -9.94
N PRO A 249 16.29 -50.28 -10.02
CA PRO A 249 14.93 -49.77 -9.87
C PRO A 249 14.51 -49.68 -8.39
N MET A 250 13.92 -48.54 -8.00
CA MET A 250 13.27 -48.33 -6.70
C MET A 250 11.85 -48.95 -6.64
N PRO A 251 11.39 -49.36 -5.43
CA PRO A 251 10.11 -50.02 -5.22
C PRO A 251 8.93 -49.04 -5.12
N LYS A 252 7.73 -49.56 -5.40
CA LYS A 252 6.44 -48.88 -5.30
C LYS A 252 5.91 -48.98 -3.88
N ASP A 253 5.55 -47.84 -3.29
CA ASP A 253 4.81 -47.79 -2.02
C ASP A 253 3.30 -47.63 -2.24
N GLU A 254 2.58 -48.29 -1.33
CA GLU A 254 1.15 -48.57 -1.29
C GLU A 254 0.34 -47.38 -0.75
N ALA A 255 -0.92 -47.31 -1.16
CA ALA A 255 -1.88 -46.29 -0.76
C ALA A 255 -2.63 -46.73 0.51
N ASP A 256 -2.59 -45.91 1.56
CA ASP A 256 -3.41 -46.06 2.76
C ASP A 256 -4.72 -45.27 2.64
N ASP A 257 -5.79 -45.96 3.06
CA ASP A 257 -7.21 -45.61 3.03
C ASP A 257 -7.58 -44.87 4.33
N GLU A 258 -7.88 -43.57 4.25
CA GLU A 258 -8.27 -42.74 5.41
C GLU A 258 -9.81 -42.67 5.54
N THR A 259 -10.32 -43.36 6.56
CA THR A 259 -11.72 -43.35 6.99
C THR A 259 -12.15 -42.03 7.63
N ALA A 260 -13.24 -41.44 7.13
CA ALA A 260 -13.89 -40.26 7.69
C ALA A 260 -14.75 -40.59 8.94
N PRO A 261 -14.70 -39.79 10.02
CA PRO A 261 -15.68 -39.89 11.09
C PRO A 261 -16.88 -38.97 10.80
N THR A 262 -18.06 -39.55 10.84
CA THR A 262 -19.36 -38.85 10.82
C THR A 262 -19.94 -38.98 12.22
N GLU A 263 -19.96 -37.91 12.99
CA GLU A 263 -20.82 -37.84 14.19
C GLU A 263 -21.21 -36.39 14.44
N THR A 264 -22.42 -36.05 13.99
CA THR A 264 -23.04 -34.74 14.18
C THR A 264 -23.81 -34.80 15.51
N GLU A 265 -23.10 -34.59 16.63
CA GLU A 265 -23.75 -34.37 17.92
C GLU A 265 -24.50 -33.02 17.90
N ALA A 266 -25.74 -33.04 18.37
CA ALA A 266 -26.60 -31.87 18.43
C ALA A 266 -26.05 -30.87 19.47
N LEU A 267 -25.38 -29.81 18.98
CA LEU A 267 -24.90 -28.68 19.77
C LEU A 267 -26.03 -28.07 20.62
N THR A 268 -25.65 -27.66 21.82
CA THR A 268 -26.54 -27.26 22.91
C THR A 268 -26.88 -25.76 22.85
N THR A 269 -27.94 -25.35 23.55
CA THR A 269 -28.42 -23.95 23.59
C THR A 269 -27.42 -22.95 24.21
N GLU A 270 -26.43 -23.40 24.96
CA GLU A 270 -25.41 -22.54 25.58
C GLU A 270 -24.33 -22.10 24.58
N GLU A 271 -23.86 -23.01 23.73
CA GLU A 271 -22.87 -22.70 22.68
C GLU A 271 -23.40 -21.64 21.71
N ASP A 272 -24.68 -21.73 21.36
CA ASP A 272 -25.36 -20.72 20.55
C ASP A 272 -25.42 -19.34 21.24
N SER A 273 -25.44 -19.30 22.57
CA SER A 273 -25.45 -18.04 23.34
C SER A 273 -24.10 -17.34 23.25
N ASP A 274 -23.00 -18.08 23.42
CA ASP A 274 -21.65 -17.52 23.38
C ASP A 274 -21.25 -17.08 21.97
N LEU A 275 -21.68 -17.80 20.93
CA LEU A 275 -21.49 -17.38 19.54
C LEU A 275 -22.28 -16.09 19.22
N ARG A 276 -23.49 -15.92 19.77
CA ARG A 276 -24.23 -14.65 19.63
C ARG A 276 -23.53 -13.49 20.32
N LYS A 277 -22.94 -13.71 21.50
CA LYS A 277 -22.14 -12.69 22.19
C LYS A 277 -20.89 -12.32 21.40
N LEU A 278 -20.23 -13.31 20.80
CA LEU A 278 -19.08 -13.10 19.92
C LEU A 278 -19.46 -12.21 18.72
N ILE A 279 -20.53 -12.57 17.99
CA ILE A 279 -21.03 -11.76 16.88
C ILE A 279 -21.33 -10.35 17.35
N GLY A 280 -22.08 -10.19 18.45
CA GLY A 280 -22.42 -8.87 19.00
C GLY A 280 -21.20 -8.02 19.35
N THR A 281 -20.13 -8.64 19.86
CA THR A 281 -18.86 -7.96 20.19
C THR A 281 -18.12 -7.53 18.92
N LEU A 282 -18.03 -8.41 17.91
CA LEU A 282 -17.39 -8.11 16.64
C LEU A 282 -18.16 -7.10 15.78
N THR A 283 -19.48 -6.99 15.98
CA THR A 283 -20.35 -6.07 15.23
C THR A 283 -20.71 -4.83 16.04
N GLN A 284 -20.05 -4.61 17.18
CA GLN A 284 -20.28 -3.42 17.99
C GLN A 284 -19.96 -2.17 17.16
N SER A 285 -20.89 -1.21 17.12
CA SER A 285 -20.75 0.00 16.31
C SER A 285 -19.43 0.72 16.62
N VAL A 286 -18.73 1.13 15.56
CA VAL A 286 -17.57 2.01 15.69
C VAL A 286 -17.99 3.39 16.20
N ASP A 287 -17.03 4.17 16.70
CA ASP A 287 -17.32 5.52 17.15
C ASP A 287 -17.72 6.43 15.96
N THR A 288 -18.35 7.56 16.25
CA THR A 288 -18.86 8.46 15.21
C THR A 288 -17.77 9.05 14.32
N VAL A 289 -16.53 9.12 14.82
CA VAL A 289 -15.36 9.61 14.07
C VAL A 289 -14.95 8.56 13.05
N ASP A 290 -14.82 7.31 13.47
CA ASP A 290 -14.51 6.19 12.59
C ASP A 290 -15.60 6.02 11.53
N GLU A 291 -16.88 6.15 11.90
CA GLU A 291 -17.98 6.08 10.92
C GLU A 291 -17.83 7.18 9.86
N ALA A 292 -17.53 8.42 10.25
CA ALA A 292 -17.29 9.53 9.31
C ALA A 292 -16.07 9.26 8.40
N LEU A 293 -15.01 8.66 8.92
CA LEU A 293 -13.84 8.27 8.12
C LEU A 293 -14.14 7.17 7.08
N LEU A 294 -15.19 6.38 7.29
CA LEU A 294 -15.59 5.26 6.43
C LEU A 294 -16.62 5.64 5.36
N LYS A 295 -17.25 6.82 5.46
CA LYS A 295 -18.22 7.31 4.47
C LYS A 295 -17.51 7.86 3.25
N ASP A 296 -18.17 7.76 2.10
CA ASP A 296 -17.67 8.34 0.85
C ASP A 296 -17.90 9.86 0.83
N ASP A 297 -19.04 10.31 1.37
CA ASP A 297 -19.38 11.73 1.56
C ASP A 297 -19.82 12.03 3.02
N LEU A 298 -19.71 13.28 3.44
CA LEU A 298 -20.11 13.74 4.77
C LEU A 298 -21.16 14.84 4.65
N THR A 299 -22.15 14.79 5.53
CA THR A 299 -22.99 15.97 5.79
C THR A 299 -22.16 17.06 6.49
N GLU A 300 -22.59 18.31 6.37
CA GLU A 300 -21.93 19.43 7.07
C GLU A 300 -21.90 19.21 8.60
N ALA A 301 -22.94 18.57 9.15
CA ALA A 301 -23.01 18.24 10.57
C ALA A 301 -21.94 17.21 10.98
N GLU A 302 -21.75 16.17 10.16
CA GLU A 302 -20.71 15.16 10.39
C GLU A 302 -19.31 15.73 10.23
N LEU A 303 -19.08 16.58 9.24
CA LEU A 303 -17.81 17.30 9.08
C LEU A 303 -17.53 18.16 10.33
N LYS A 304 -18.50 18.94 10.80
CA LYS A 304 -18.35 19.74 12.02
C LYS A 304 -18.09 18.88 13.25
N ALA A 305 -18.70 17.70 13.34
CA ALA A 305 -18.43 16.75 14.41
C ALA A 305 -17.00 16.19 14.32
N LEU A 306 -16.54 15.86 13.11
CA LEU A 306 -15.18 15.40 12.83
C LEU A 306 -14.14 16.46 13.20
N MET A 307 -14.35 17.72 12.82
CA MET A 307 -13.46 18.85 13.18
C MET A 307 -13.45 19.15 14.68
N LYS A 308 -14.52 18.81 15.40
CA LYS A 308 -14.60 18.91 16.86
C LYS A 308 -14.05 17.67 17.57
N SER A 309 -13.74 16.60 16.85
CA SER A 309 -13.23 15.38 17.46
C SER A 309 -11.85 15.61 18.09
N GLU A 310 -11.46 14.73 19.01
CA GLU A 310 -10.12 14.75 19.58
C GLU A 310 -9.05 14.39 18.52
N PRO A 311 -9.26 13.37 17.65
CA PRO A 311 -8.30 13.01 16.61
C PRO A 311 -7.95 14.16 15.67
N TYR A 312 -8.95 14.96 15.27
CA TYR A 312 -8.71 16.12 14.42
C TYR A 312 -7.90 17.22 15.12
N ARG A 313 -8.02 17.35 16.44
CA ARG A 313 -7.42 18.46 17.21
C ARG A 313 -6.04 18.13 17.78
N ARG A 314 -5.77 16.86 18.12
CA ARG A 314 -4.51 16.45 18.72
C ARG A 314 -3.60 15.84 17.67
N SER A 315 -2.49 16.52 17.39
CA SER A 315 -1.45 16.01 16.46
C SER A 315 -0.80 14.70 16.92
N SER A 316 -0.92 14.35 18.20
CA SER A 316 -0.44 13.08 18.76
C SER A 316 -1.41 11.91 18.58
N ASP A 317 -2.67 12.13 18.16
CA ASP A 317 -3.58 11.01 17.86
C ASP A 317 -3.16 10.39 16.53
N LEU A 318 -3.11 9.06 16.47
CA LEU A 318 -2.67 8.31 15.29
C LEU A 318 -3.56 8.56 14.06
N ARG A 319 -4.81 9.00 14.26
CA ARG A 319 -5.78 9.30 13.19
C ARG A 319 -5.73 10.77 12.76
N HIS A 320 -4.87 11.60 13.35
CA HIS A 320 -4.84 13.04 13.07
C HIS A 320 -4.72 13.35 11.58
N LYS A 321 -3.69 12.80 10.91
CA LYS A 321 -3.47 12.98 9.46
C LYS A 321 -4.69 12.52 8.64
N GLN A 322 -5.29 11.39 9.00
CA GLN A 322 -6.48 10.87 8.30
C GLN A 322 -7.69 11.80 8.43
N THR A 323 -7.96 12.31 9.65
CA THR A 323 -9.07 13.24 9.86
C THR A 323 -8.84 14.60 9.18
N GLN A 324 -7.60 15.12 9.19
CA GLN A 324 -7.28 16.35 8.45
C GLN A 324 -7.41 16.17 6.94
N ASN A 325 -6.89 15.07 6.39
CA ASN A 325 -7.02 14.75 4.98
C ASN A 325 -8.49 14.58 4.58
N ARG A 326 -9.31 13.96 5.43
CA ARG A 326 -10.75 13.81 5.18
C ARG A 326 -11.46 15.17 5.16
N VAL A 327 -11.16 16.05 6.10
CA VAL A 327 -11.72 17.41 6.15
C VAL A 327 -11.26 18.22 4.94
N LYS A 328 -9.97 18.19 4.61
CA LYS A 328 -9.40 18.87 3.44
C LYS A 328 -10.08 18.40 2.16
N ARG A 329 -10.10 17.08 1.89
CA ARG A 329 -10.74 16.50 0.71
C ARG A 329 -12.21 16.91 0.63
N TRP A 330 -12.94 16.89 1.75
CA TRP A 330 -14.34 17.34 1.75
C TRP A 330 -14.48 18.80 1.32
N PHE A 331 -13.62 19.72 1.80
CA PHE A 331 -13.63 21.11 1.35
C PHE A 331 -13.24 21.23 -0.12
N ASP A 332 -12.21 20.51 -0.57
CA ASP A 332 -11.76 20.50 -1.96
C ASP A 332 -12.86 20.00 -2.91
N ASP A 333 -13.61 18.97 -2.52
CA ASP A 333 -14.72 18.41 -3.31
C ASP A 333 -15.89 19.42 -3.43
N HIS A 334 -16.22 20.11 -2.34
CA HIS A 334 -17.40 20.98 -2.29
C HIS A 334 -17.13 22.43 -2.73
N TRP A 335 -15.92 22.94 -2.55
CA TRP A 335 -15.56 24.33 -2.85
C TRP A 335 -14.50 24.45 -3.96
N GLY A 336 -13.81 23.35 -4.29
CA GLY A 336 -12.67 23.33 -5.19
C GLY A 336 -11.34 23.57 -4.47
N ALA A 337 -10.25 23.11 -5.07
CA ALA A 337 -8.88 23.33 -4.57
C ALA A 337 -8.25 24.63 -5.10
N GLU A 338 -9.00 25.40 -5.91
CA GLU A 338 -8.48 26.65 -6.50
C GLU A 338 -8.27 27.72 -5.42
N PRO A 339 -7.23 28.58 -5.55
CA PRO A 339 -7.05 29.70 -4.64
C PRO A 339 -8.32 30.54 -4.54
N ALA A 340 -8.65 30.95 -3.31
CA ALA A 340 -9.81 31.78 -3.06
C ALA A 340 -9.78 33.03 -3.95
N ARG A 341 -10.87 33.26 -4.69
CA ARG A 341 -10.97 34.43 -5.57
C ARG A 341 -10.90 35.69 -4.72
N VAL A 342 -10.15 36.68 -5.17
CA VAL A 342 -10.10 37.99 -4.53
C VAL A 342 -10.92 39.00 -5.32
N ASP A 343 -11.64 39.86 -4.62
CA ASP A 343 -12.36 40.98 -5.21
C ASP A 343 -11.39 42.11 -5.65
N ALA A 344 -11.94 43.18 -6.23
CA ALA A 344 -11.15 44.33 -6.67
C ALA A 344 -10.38 45.04 -5.54
N THR A 345 -10.72 44.78 -4.27
CA THR A 345 -10.04 45.31 -3.08
C THR A 345 -8.94 44.39 -2.55
N GLY A 346 -8.75 43.21 -3.17
CA GLY A 346 -7.83 42.18 -2.72
C GLY A 346 -8.35 41.35 -1.54
N ARG A 347 -9.63 41.50 -1.17
CA ARG A 347 -10.27 40.68 -0.13
C ARG A 347 -10.79 39.39 -0.75
N ILE A 348 -10.83 38.30 0.01
CA ILE A 348 -11.46 37.05 -0.45
C ILE A 348 -12.92 37.36 -0.79
N ALA A 349 -13.25 37.23 -2.07
CA ALA A 349 -14.61 37.32 -2.55
C ALA A 349 -15.39 36.15 -1.90
N PRO A 350 -16.49 36.42 -1.19
CA PRO A 350 -17.29 35.35 -0.61
C PRO A 350 -17.81 34.47 -1.75
N GLU A 351 -17.36 33.22 -1.80
CA GLU A 351 -18.01 32.24 -2.66
C GLU A 351 -19.41 31.99 -2.09
N GLU A 352 -20.43 32.40 -2.83
CA GLU A 352 -21.79 32.43 -2.28
C GLU A 352 -22.36 31.03 -2.03
N LYS A 353 -21.87 30.00 -2.73
CA LYS A 353 -22.40 28.63 -2.67
C LYS A 353 -21.31 27.59 -2.98
N PRO A 354 -21.35 26.42 -2.33
CA PRO A 354 -20.46 25.32 -2.70
C PRO A 354 -20.76 24.88 -4.13
N ARG A 355 -19.72 24.46 -4.85
CA ARG A 355 -19.79 23.90 -6.21
C ARG A 355 -20.65 22.64 -6.24
N ILE A 356 -20.54 21.81 -5.20
CA ILE A 356 -21.34 20.61 -4.98
C ILE A 356 -22.21 20.87 -3.74
N PRO A 357 -23.55 20.74 -3.82
CA PRO A 357 -24.40 20.86 -2.65
C PRO A 357 -24.06 19.77 -1.62
N PHE A 358 -24.02 20.14 -0.34
CA PHE A 358 -23.81 19.16 0.74
C PHE A 358 -24.93 18.12 0.75
N PRO A 359 -24.64 16.84 1.07
CA PRO A 359 -25.67 15.86 1.31
C PRO A 359 -26.53 16.31 2.50
N LEU A 360 -27.86 16.26 2.32
CA LEU A 360 -28.83 16.70 3.33
C LEU A 360 -29.08 15.65 4.42
N SER A 361 -28.74 14.39 4.14
CA SER A 361 -28.99 13.26 5.04
C SER A 361 -27.73 12.44 5.21
N PRO A 362 -27.43 11.99 6.45
CA PRO A 362 -26.27 11.17 6.70
C PRO A 362 -26.44 9.82 6.00
N GLU A 363 -25.56 9.53 5.05
CA GLU A 363 -25.49 8.21 4.43
C GLU A 363 -24.79 7.24 5.36
N ARG A 364 -25.16 5.96 5.30
CA ARG A 364 -24.39 4.92 6.00
C ARG A 364 -23.17 4.54 5.17
N PRO A 365 -22.04 4.19 5.80
CA PRO A 365 -20.92 3.63 5.06
C PRO A 365 -21.38 2.39 4.26
N THR A 366 -20.89 2.26 3.03
CA THR A 366 -21.18 1.12 2.17
C THR A 366 -19.90 0.36 1.80
N GLU A 367 -20.03 -0.92 1.49
CA GLU A 367 -18.94 -1.71 0.90
C GLU A 367 -18.59 -1.21 -0.52
N PRO A 368 -17.31 -1.26 -0.92
CA PRO A 368 -16.84 -0.62 -2.15
C PRO A 368 -17.42 -1.23 -3.42
N MET A 369 -17.60 -2.56 -3.45
CA MET A 369 -18.03 -3.28 -4.67
C MET A 369 -19.54 -3.52 -4.71
N THR A 370 -20.13 -3.90 -3.58
CA THR A 370 -21.55 -4.28 -3.53
C THR A 370 -22.47 -3.10 -3.27
N ARG A 371 -21.92 -1.96 -2.80
CA ARG A 371 -22.65 -0.81 -2.23
C ARG A 371 -23.67 -1.20 -1.15
N ARG A 372 -23.53 -2.40 -0.56
CA ARG A 372 -24.36 -2.82 0.56
C ARG A 372 -23.96 -2.03 1.81
N PRO A 373 -24.88 -1.82 2.76
CA PRO A 373 -24.54 -1.24 4.05
C PRO A 373 -23.36 -1.99 4.68
N LEU A 374 -22.32 -1.25 5.08
CA LEU A 374 -21.07 -1.81 5.60
C LEU A 374 -21.31 -2.73 6.81
N ASN A 375 -22.26 -2.37 7.67
CA ASN A 375 -22.63 -3.18 8.82
C ASN A 375 -23.13 -4.58 8.42
N ALA A 376 -23.84 -4.73 7.32
CA ALA A 376 -24.27 -6.04 6.83
C ALA A 376 -23.07 -6.91 6.43
N GLY A 377 -22.05 -6.31 5.81
CA GLY A 377 -20.78 -6.96 5.52
C GLY A 377 -20.03 -7.41 6.77
N VAL A 378 -19.95 -6.52 7.77
CA VAL A 378 -19.31 -6.83 9.06
C VAL A 378 -20.04 -7.97 9.78
N HIS A 379 -21.38 -7.95 9.79
CA HIS A 379 -22.18 -9.05 10.32
C HIS A 379 -21.95 -10.37 9.59
N GLN A 380 -21.80 -10.34 8.26
CA GLN A 380 -21.51 -11.53 7.48
C GLN A 380 -20.15 -12.13 7.86
N VAL A 381 -19.11 -11.30 7.99
CA VAL A 381 -17.78 -11.77 8.39
C VAL A 381 -17.80 -12.30 9.83
N ALA A 382 -18.45 -11.58 10.76
CA ALA A 382 -18.59 -12.01 12.14
C ALA A 382 -19.35 -13.36 12.26
N GLY A 383 -20.37 -13.58 11.43
CA GLY A 383 -21.06 -14.86 11.32
C GLY A 383 -20.13 -15.99 10.93
N GLN A 384 -19.29 -15.80 9.90
CA GLN A 384 -18.32 -16.82 9.50
C GLN A 384 -17.27 -17.11 10.58
N VAL A 385 -16.84 -16.08 11.32
CA VAL A 385 -15.92 -16.26 12.46
C VAL A 385 -16.60 -17.10 13.56
N ALA A 386 -17.89 -16.89 13.81
CA ALA A 386 -18.67 -17.73 14.73
C ALA A 386 -18.82 -19.17 14.22
N ASP A 387 -19.02 -19.38 12.91
CA ASP A 387 -19.08 -20.73 12.34
C ASP A 387 -17.72 -21.45 12.46
N ARG A 388 -16.60 -20.74 12.22
CA ARG A 388 -15.24 -21.23 12.49
C ARG A 388 -15.02 -21.56 13.96
N ALA A 389 -15.59 -20.78 14.87
CA ALA A 389 -15.52 -21.05 16.31
C ALA A 389 -16.22 -22.36 16.71
N ARG A 390 -17.26 -22.80 15.98
CA ARG A 390 -17.89 -24.12 16.18
C ARG A 390 -16.98 -25.28 15.79
N LEU A 391 -16.14 -25.09 14.77
CA LEU A 391 -15.20 -26.11 14.31
C LEU A 391 -13.89 -26.15 15.13
N THR A 392 -13.64 -25.10 15.92
CA THR A 392 -12.41 -24.92 16.69
C THR A 392 -12.75 -24.48 18.11
N THR A 393 -12.29 -23.30 18.52
CA THR A 393 -12.75 -22.62 19.74
C THR A 393 -12.98 -21.15 19.40
N PRO A 394 -13.86 -20.44 20.14
CA PRO A 394 -14.01 -18.99 19.98
C PRO A 394 -12.69 -18.22 20.10
N PHE A 395 -11.79 -18.69 20.97
CA PHE A 395 -10.46 -18.12 21.16
C PHE A 395 -9.61 -18.23 19.89
N GLU A 396 -9.45 -19.43 19.34
CA GLU A 396 -8.65 -19.65 18.12
C GLU A 396 -9.26 -18.95 16.90
N ALA A 397 -10.59 -18.97 16.75
CA ALA A 397 -11.26 -18.28 15.66
C ALA A 397 -11.02 -16.76 15.69
N VAL A 398 -11.09 -16.13 16.88
CA VAL A 398 -10.81 -14.70 17.03
C VAL A 398 -9.33 -14.39 16.86
N LYS A 399 -8.43 -15.25 17.37
CA LYS A 399 -6.99 -15.08 17.20
C LYS A 399 -6.59 -15.11 15.73
N ASN A 400 -7.13 -16.06 14.98
CA ASN A 400 -6.96 -16.15 13.53
C ASN A 400 -7.52 -14.91 12.82
N LEU A 401 -8.71 -14.44 13.21
CA LEU A 401 -9.25 -13.17 12.71
C LEU A 401 -8.30 -12.00 12.97
N GLN A 402 -7.79 -11.85 14.20
CA GLN A 402 -6.86 -10.78 14.57
C GLN A 402 -5.57 -10.84 13.73
N SER A 403 -5.02 -12.03 13.52
CA SER A 403 -3.85 -12.27 12.65
C SER A 403 -4.14 -11.89 11.19
N SER A 404 -5.26 -12.32 10.63
CA SER A 404 -5.66 -11.94 9.26
C SER A 404 -5.92 -10.44 9.14
N LEU A 405 -6.55 -9.80 10.12
CA LEU A 405 -6.69 -8.35 10.12
C LEU A 405 -5.32 -7.66 10.17
N ASN A 406 -4.37 -8.20 10.94
CA ASN A 406 -3.00 -7.71 10.97
C ASN A 406 -2.26 -7.90 9.64
N SER A 407 -2.55 -8.92 8.84
CA SER A 407 -1.91 -9.10 7.52
C SER A 407 -2.51 -8.20 6.45
N HIS A 408 -3.81 -7.90 6.53
CA HIS A 408 -4.51 -7.13 5.49
C HIS A 408 -4.53 -5.62 5.66
N THR A 409 -4.25 -5.14 6.87
CA THR A 409 -4.20 -3.71 7.08
C THR A 409 -2.78 -3.26 6.75
N ASP A 410 -2.58 -2.54 5.64
CA ASP A 410 -1.28 -1.93 5.34
C ASP A 410 -0.80 -1.07 6.53
N VAL A 411 0.45 -1.24 6.96
CA VAL A 411 1.03 -0.54 8.13
C VAL A 411 0.92 0.98 7.96
N ALA A 412 1.09 1.49 6.74
CA ALA A 412 0.99 2.92 6.45
C ALA A 412 -0.46 3.43 6.43
N ALA A 413 -1.43 2.58 6.06
CA ALA A 413 -2.84 2.95 5.96
C ALA A 413 -3.66 2.62 7.21
N ARG A 414 -3.05 1.99 8.22
CA ARG A 414 -3.70 1.56 9.47
C ARG A 414 -4.13 2.78 10.31
N PRO A 415 -5.44 2.96 10.60
CA PRO A 415 -5.89 3.96 11.57
C PRO A 415 -5.55 3.60 13.03
N PHE A 416 -5.05 2.39 13.26
CA PHE A 416 -4.85 1.80 14.57
C PHE A 416 -3.61 0.90 14.57
N PRO A 417 -2.92 0.77 15.72
CA PRO A 417 -1.78 -0.13 15.84
C PRO A 417 -2.19 -1.59 15.59
N PRO A 418 -1.23 -2.48 15.27
CA PRO A 418 -1.51 -3.91 15.14
C PRO A 418 -2.31 -4.45 16.33
N LEU A 419 -3.28 -5.31 16.02
CA LEU A 419 -4.05 -6.00 17.04
C LEU A 419 -3.14 -6.97 17.78
N LYS A 420 -3.37 -7.11 19.07
CA LYS A 420 -2.82 -8.23 19.82
C LYS A 420 -3.60 -9.48 19.41
N GLU A 421 -2.89 -10.55 19.08
CA GLU A 421 -3.46 -11.85 18.67
C GLU A 421 -3.69 -12.73 19.90
N ASP A 422 -4.57 -12.29 20.78
CA ASP A 422 -4.86 -12.96 22.04
C ASP A 422 -6.22 -13.64 22.09
N GLY A 423 -6.93 -13.74 20.96
CA GLY A 423 -8.22 -14.44 20.89
C GLY A 423 -9.35 -13.77 21.65
N VAL A 424 -9.12 -12.58 22.22
CA VAL A 424 -10.14 -11.82 22.96
C VAL A 424 -10.70 -10.72 22.06
N PRO A 425 -11.97 -10.83 21.61
CA PRO A 425 -12.57 -9.80 20.78
C PRO A 425 -12.85 -8.56 21.63
N GLY A 426 -12.55 -7.38 21.09
CA GLY A 426 -12.84 -6.11 21.76
C GLY A 426 -13.06 -4.96 20.77
N PRO A 427 -13.24 -3.73 21.26
CA PRO A 427 -13.52 -2.57 20.40
C PRO A 427 -12.50 -2.35 19.28
N LYS A 428 -11.22 -2.64 19.54
CA LYS A 428 -10.15 -2.57 18.52
C LYS A 428 -10.33 -3.61 17.42
N THR A 429 -10.71 -4.84 17.77
CA THR A 429 -10.98 -5.91 16.79
C THR A 429 -12.21 -5.60 15.95
N SER A 430 -13.30 -5.11 16.56
CA SER A 430 -14.50 -4.67 15.83
C SER A 430 -14.19 -3.52 14.85
N ARG A 431 -13.45 -2.51 15.33
CA ARG A 431 -12.99 -1.40 14.48
C ARG A 431 -12.17 -1.92 13.30
N ALA A 432 -11.16 -2.75 13.57
CA ALA A 432 -10.31 -3.30 12.54
C ALA A 432 -11.08 -4.12 11.51
N LEU A 433 -12.01 -4.95 11.98
CA LEU A 433 -12.92 -5.71 11.13
C LEU A 433 -13.77 -4.78 10.24
N THR A 434 -14.30 -3.70 10.80
CA THR A 434 -15.10 -2.72 10.05
C THR A 434 -14.29 -2.03 8.96
N PHE A 435 -13.07 -1.57 9.28
CA PHE A 435 -12.16 -0.95 8.30
C PHE A 435 -11.72 -1.94 7.21
N ALA A 436 -11.35 -3.16 7.58
CA ALA A 436 -10.98 -4.21 6.64
C ALA A 436 -12.16 -4.55 5.71
N THR A 437 -13.38 -4.61 6.25
CA THR A 437 -14.60 -4.83 5.46
C THR A 437 -14.88 -3.65 4.50
N LYS A 438 -14.67 -2.39 4.92
CA LYS A 438 -14.80 -1.23 4.01
C LYS A 438 -13.75 -1.24 2.91
N ARG A 439 -12.54 -1.73 3.20
CA ARG A 439 -11.45 -1.77 2.23
C ARG A 439 -11.58 -2.93 1.23
N LEU A 440 -11.85 -4.14 1.73
CA LEU A 440 -11.80 -5.38 0.95
C LEU A 440 -13.18 -5.88 0.52
N GLY A 441 -14.24 -5.39 1.16
CA GLY A 441 -15.56 -6.03 1.14
C GLY A 441 -15.58 -7.30 1.99
N SER A 442 -16.77 -7.70 2.44
CA SER A 442 -16.96 -8.94 3.21
C SER A 442 -16.44 -10.17 2.47
N ARG A 443 -16.69 -10.30 1.16
CA ARG A 443 -16.21 -11.44 0.36
C ARG A 443 -14.68 -11.53 0.32
N GLY A 444 -14.00 -10.42 0.04
CA GLY A 444 -12.54 -10.39 -0.05
C GLY A 444 -11.87 -10.68 1.30
N LEU A 445 -12.47 -10.22 2.40
CA LEU A 445 -11.99 -10.54 3.74
C LEU A 445 -12.29 -12.00 4.12
N LEU A 446 -13.43 -12.56 3.70
CA LEU A 446 -13.76 -13.96 3.95
C LEU A 446 -12.84 -14.91 3.18
N SER A 447 -12.51 -14.61 1.93
CA SER A 447 -11.58 -15.45 1.16
C SER A 447 -10.22 -15.58 1.83
N SER A 448 -9.76 -14.53 2.52
CA SER A 448 -8.47 -14.55 3.21
C SER A 448 -8.49 -15.07 4.64
N LEU A 449 -9.67 -15.13 5.26
CA LEU A 449 -9.86 -15.88 6.51
C LEU A 449 -9.94 -17.39 6.24
N LEU A 450 -10.37 -17.78 5.04
CA LEU A 450 -10.62 -19.17 4.68
C LEU A 450 -9.44 -19.89 4.04
N GLY A 451 -8.61 -19.19 3.27
CA GLY A 451 -7.34 -19.69 2.74
C GLY A 451 -6.23 -19.61 3.77
#